data_AF-A0A9X9BKN0-F1
#
_entry.id   AF-A0A9X9BKN0-F1
#
_cell.length_a   1.000
_cell.length_b   1.000
_cell.length_c   1.000
_cell.angle_alpha   90.00
_cell.angle_beta   90.00
_cell.angle_gamma   90.00
#
_symmetry.space_group_name_H-M   'P 1'
#
loop_
_entity.id
_entity.type
_entity.pdbx_description
1 polymer ?
#
loop_
_entity_poly.entity_id
_entity_poly.type
_entity_poly.pdbx_seq_one_letter_code
_entity_poly.pdbx_strand_id
1 'polypeptide(L)'
;MNESRHQDLGLLFLRGSGALFLLWVHGLPKLLNYSEQLKQIEDPFHLGAHVTLLLAIFAEVLCPLLIIAGVLVRLACLPILAVLLIAMVVVHPEWTLLEGQFGWLLLIMFTSILIAGPGRLALEKKAG
;
A
#
# COMPACT_ATOMS: atom_id res chain seq x y z
N MET A 1 -17.61 -5.00 26.44
CA MET A 1 -17.19 -3.61 26.16
C MET A 1 -15.67 -3.48 25.89
N ASN A 2 -14.79 -4.30 26.49
CA ASN A 2 -13.34 -4.24 26.22
C ASN A 2 -12.93 -4.88 24.88
N GLU A 3 -13.63 -5.92 24.43
CA GLU A 3 -13.25 -6.70 23.24
C GLU A 3 -13.25 -5.86 21.96
N SER A 4 -14.27 -5.01 21.79
CA SER A 4 -14.35 -4.07 20.66
C SER A 4 -13.20 -3.06 20.63
N ARG A 5 -12.69 -2.65 21.80
CA ARG A 5 -11.58 -1.68 21.88
C ARG A 5 -10.26 -2.28 21.41
N HIS A 6 -10.00 -3.54 21.75
CA HIS A 6 -8.79 -4.25 21.31
C HIS A 6 -8.83 -4.52 19.81
N GLN A 7 -10.00 -4.87 19.26
CA GLN A 7 -10.18 -5.02 17.82
C GLN A 7 -9.92 -3.70 17.07
N ASP A 8 -10.48 -2.60 17.55
CA ASP A 8 -10.29 -1.27 16.95
C ASP A 8 -8.82 -0.82 17.00
N LEU A 9 -8.12 -1.07 18.11
CA LEU A 9 -6.69 -0.80 18.24
C LEU A 9 -5.86 -1.70 17.32
N GLY A 10 -6.23 -2.98 17.19
CA GLY A 10 -5.59 -3.91 16.28
C GLY A 10 -5.69 -3.47 14.81
N LEU A 11 -6.87 -3.01 14.38
CA LEU A 11 -7.05 -2.46 13.02
C LEU A 11 -6.29 -1.16 12.80
N LEU A 12 -6.27 -0.26 13.80
CA LEU A 12 -5.48 0.96 13.75
C LEU A 12 -3.99 0.65 13.63
N PHE A 13 -3.49 -0.32 14.41
CA PHE A 13 -2.11 -0.75 14.35
C PHE A 13 -1.78 -1.41 13.01
N LEU A 14 -2.63 -2.32 12.53
CA LEU A 14 -2.44 -3.00 11.25
C LEU A 14 -2.37 -2.00 10.08
N ARG A 15 -3.34 -1.10 9.99
CA ARG A 15 -3.36 -0.10 8.91
C ARG A 15 -2.21 0.90 9.05
N GLY A 16 -1.91 1.35 10.27
CA GLY A 16 -0.87 2.35 10.53
C GLY A 16 0.52 1.80 10.21
N SER A 17 0.85 0.64 10.77
CA SER A 17 2.15 0.00 10.58
C SER A 17 2.36 -0.46 9.14
N GLY A 18 1.39 -1.15 8.53
CA GLY A 18 1.47 -1.62 7.15
C GLY A 18 1.62 -0.48 6.15
N ALA A 19 0.79 0.57 6.28
CA ALA A 19 0.89 1.75 5.43
C ALA A 19 2.20 2.52 5.65
N LEU A 20 2.66 2.66 6.89
CA LEU A 20 3.92 3.35 7.19
C LEU A 20 5.12 2.61 6.59
N PHE A 21 5.16 1.28 6.69
CA PHE A 21 6.23 0.48 6.08
C PHE A 21 6.25 0.61 4.55
N LEU A 22 5.09 0.49 3.91
CA LEU A 22 4.97 0.67 2.45
C LEU A 22 5.43 2.07 2.03
N LEU A 23 4.93 3.10 2.72
CA LEU A 23 5.29 4.49 2.46
C LEU A 23 6.79 4.73 2.63
N TRP A 24 7.39 4.24 3.70
CA TRP A 24 8.78 4.51 4.03
C TRP A 24 9.76 3.79 3.11
N VAL A 25 9.50 2.50 2.83
CA VAL A 25 10.43 1.64 2.07
C VAL A 25 10.25 1.80 0.57
N HIS A 26 9.01 1.94 0.07
CA HIS A 26 8.73 1.96 -1.36
C HIS A 26 8.32 3.34 -1.87
N GLY A 27 7.46 4.06 -1.13
CA GLY A 27 6.90 5.34 -1.57
C GLY A 27 7.90 6.52 -1.51
N LEU A 28 8.52 6.75 -0.35
CA LEU A 28 9.43 7.89 -0.14
C LEU A 28 10.62 7.90 -1.12
N PRO A 29 11.31 6.78 -1.39
CA PRO A 29 12.39 6.77 -2.37
C PRO A 29 11.93 7.18 -3.77
N LYS A 30 10.72 6.76 -4.18
CA LYS A 30 10.12 7.13 -5.48
C LYS A 30 9.82 8.63 -5.57
N LEU A 31 9.35 9.23 -4.47
CA LEU A 31 9.04 10.65 -4.42
C LEU A 31 10.31 11.52 -4.36
N LEU A 32 11.28 11.16 -3.50
CA LEU A 32 12.46 11.97 -3.22
C LEU A 32 13.54 11.84 -4.31
N ASN A 33 13.64 10.67 -4.95
CA ASN A 33 14.65 10.39 -5.98
C ASN A 33 14.01 10.19 -7.36
N TYR A 34 13.01 11.01 -7.70
CA TYR A 34 12.20 10.85 -8.91
C TYR A 34 13.02 10.62 -10.19
N SER A 35 14.05 11.44 -10.44
CA SER A 35 14.87 11.36 -11.65
C SER A 35 15.67 10.05 -11.78
N GLU A 36 16.13 9.47 -10.68
CA GLU A 36 16.82 8.19 -10.69
C GLU A 36 15.83 7.03 -10.81
N GLN A 37 14.70 7.14 -10.11
CA GLN A 37 13.62 6.15 -10.15
C GLN A 37 12.98 6.05 -11.53
N LEU A 38 12.91 7.15 -12.26
CA LEU A 38 12.42 7.18 -13.64
C LEU A 38 13.26 6.31 -14.60
N LYS A 39 14.56 6.14 -14.32
CA LYS A 39 15.46 5.30 -15.12
C LYS A 39 15.37 3.82 -14.75
N GLN A 40 14.90 3.52 -13.55
CA GLN A 40 14.87 2.18 -12.97
C GLN A 40 13.47 1.55 -12.99
N ILE A 41 12.42 2.36 -13.10
CA ILE A 41 11.03 1.90 -13.09
C ILE A 41 10.80 0.95 -14.27
N GLU A 42 10.31 -0.24 -13.96
CA GLU A 42 9.89 -1.19 -14.98
C GLU A 42 8.49 -0.82 -15.47
N ASP A 43 8.29 -0.87 -16.79
CA ASP A 43 7.04 -0.48 -17.45
C ASP A 43 6.44 -1.65 -18.24
N PRO A 44 5.88 -2.67 -17.55
CA PRO A 44 5.40 -3.89 -18.19
C PRO A 44 4.26 -3.65 -19.19
N PHE A 45 3.51 -2.56 -19.01
CA PHE A 45 2.37 -2.19 -19.85
C PHE A 45 2.71 -1.15 -20.92
N HIS A 46 3.98 -0.73 -21.02
CA HIS A 46 4.44 0.24 -22.02
C HIS A 46 3.65 1.57 -22.01
N LEU A 47 3.29 2.06 -20.82
CA LEU A 47 2.55 3.32 -20.62
C LEU A 47 3.48 4.55 -20.65
N GLY A 48 4.78 4.33 -20.58
CA GLY A 48 5.83 5.31 -20.40
C GLY A 48 6.27 5.42 -18.95
N ALA A 49 7.59 5.46 -18.73
CA ALA A 49 8.21 5.51 -17.40
C ALA A 49 7.63 6.59 -16.47
N HIS A 50 7.31 7.78 -17.01
CA HIS A 50 6.71 8.87 -16.23
C HIS A 50 5.34 8.52 -15.67
N VAL A 51 4.48 7.92 -16.49
CA VAL A 51 3.11 7.55 -16.10
C VAL A 51 3.17 6.41 -15.10
N THR A 52 3.99 5.40 -15.37
CA THR A 52 4.16 4.23 -14.49
C THR A 52 4.72 4.64 -13.12
N LEU A 53 5.72 5.52 -13.08
CA LEU A 53 6.26 6.04 -11.82
C LEU A 53 5.23 6.89 -11.06
N LEU A 54 4.44 7.72 -11.75
CA LEU A 54 3.39 8.52 -11.11
C LEU A 54 2.30 7.64 -10.49
N LEU A 55 1.88 6.57 -11.19
CA LEU A 55 0.93 5.59 -10.67
C LEU A 55 1.49 4.86 -9.45
N ALA A 56 2.77 4.47 -9.49
CA ALA A 56 3.45 3.87 -8.34
C ALA A 56 3.51 4.83 -7.14
N ILE A 57 3.86 6.10 -7.35
CA ILE A 57 3.87 7.13 -6.29
C ILE A 57 2.46 7.33 -5.72
N PHE A 58 1.44 7.40 -6.57
CA PHE A 58 0.05 7.51 -6.12
C PHE A 58 -0.33 6.32 -5.21
N ALA A 59 -0.02 5.11 -5.66
CA ALA A 59 -0.32 3.88 -4.92
C ALA A 59 0.50 3.75 -3.63
N GLU A 60 1.75 4.21 -3.59
CA GLU A 60 2.66 3.95 -2.45
C GLU A 60 2.90 5.16 -1.55
N VAL A 61 2.43 6.35 -1.94
CA VAL A 61 2.54 7.57 -1.12
C VAL A 61 1.17 8.07 -0.71
N LEU A 62 0.31 8.41 -1.67
CA LEU A 62 -0.99 8.99 -1.36
C LEU A 62 -1.93 7.97 -0.70
N CYS A 63 -2.05 6.76 -1.26
CA CYS A 63 -2.93 5.74 -0.71
C CYS A 63 -2.56 5.33 0.74
N PRO A 64 -1.28 5.11 1.11
CA PRO A 64 -0.90 4.83 2.48
C PRO A 64 -1.23 5.97 3.44
N LEU A 65 -1.05 7.23 3.04
CA LEU A 65 -1.44 8.38 3.87
C LEU A 65 -2.96 8.40 4.14
N LEU A 66 -3.78 8.12 3.13
CA LEU A 66 -5.23 7.98 3.29
C LEU A 66 -5.60 6.82 4.23
N ILE A 67 -4.92 5.68 4.12
CA ILE A 67 -5.11 4.52 4.99
C ILE A 67 -4.76 4.85 6.45
N ILE A 68 -3.65 5.54 6.70
CA ILE A 68 -3.24 5.98 8.04
C ILE A 68 -4.27 6.93 8.65
N ALA A 69 -4.71 7.92 7.86
CA ALA A 69 -5.78 8.84 8.25
C ALA A 69 -7.12 8.13 8.48
N GLY A 70 -7.32 6.95 7.90
CA GLY A 70 -8.58 6.23 7.98
C GLY A 70 -9.65 6.85 7.08
N VAL A 71 -9.26 7.35 5.91
CA VAL A 71 -10.14 7.94 4.89
C VAL A 71 -10.08 7.10 3.64
N LEU A 72 -11.23 6.74 3.06
CA LEU A 72 -11.37 5.92 1.86
C LEU A 72 -10.53 4.64 1.90
N VAL A 73 -10.36 4.04 3.08
CA VAL A 73 -9.37 2.98 3.34
C VAL A 73 -9.50 1.82 2.36
N ARG A 74 -10.73 1.34 2.12
CA ARG A 74 -10.97 0.23 1.19
C ARG A 74 -10.58 0.59 -0.24
N LEU A 75 -10.92 1.79 -0.68
CA LEU A 75 -10.58 2.25 -2.03
C LEU A 75 -9.07 2.46 -2.18
N ALA A 76 -8.42 3.03 -1.16
CA ALA A 76 -6.97 3.24 -1.13
C ALA A 76 -6.17 1.92 -1.11
N CYS A 77 -6.74 0.81 -0.62
CA CYS A 77 -6.09 -0.50 -0.71
C CYS A 77 -6.01 -1.02 -2.16
N LEU A 78 -6.94 -0.66 -3.06
CA LEU A 78 -6.97 -1.24 -4.41
C LEU A 78 -5.73 -0.88 -5.25
N PRO A 79 -5.28 0.39 -5.32
CA PRO A 79 -4.05 0.74 -6.03
C PRO A 79 -2.81 0.07 -5.45
N ILE A 80 -2.73 -0.05 -4.12
CA ILE A 80 -1.62 -0.73 -3.43
C ILE A 80 -1.57 -2.21 -3.81
N LEU A 81 -2.70 -2.91 -3.74
CA LEU A 81 -2.76 -4.32 -4.08
C LEU A 81 -2.44 -4.55 -5.56
N ALA A 82 -2.90 -3.66 -6.44
CA ALA A 82 -2.56 -3.73 -7.86
C ALA A 82 -1.05 -3.60 -8.10
N VAL A 83 -0.39 -2.58 -7.51
CA VAL A 83 1.06 -2.39 -7.73
C VAL A 83 1.88 -3.53 -7.16
N LEU A 84 1.52 -4.04 -5.97
CA LEU A 84 2.19 -5.20 -5.36
C LEU A 84 2.01 -6.46 -6.20
N LEU A 85 0.80 -6.72 -6.71
CA LEU A 85 0.55 -7.90 -7.53
C LEU A 85 1.29 -7.83 -8.87
N ILE A 86 1.28 -6.66 -9.53
CA ILE A 86 2.05 -6.44 -10.77
C ILE A 86 3.54 -6.63 -10.49
N ALA A 87 4.06 -6.06 -9.39
CA ALA A 87 5.45 -6.21 -9.01
C ALA A 87 5.86 -7.69 -8.80
N MET A 88 5.02 -8.49 -8.11
CA MET A 88 5.37 -9.88 -7.80
C MET A 88 5.12 -10.85 -8.96
N VAL A 89 4.11 -10.61 -9.80
CA VAL A 89 3.66 -11.60 -10.81
C VAL A 89 4.13 -11.26 -12.22
N VAL A 90 4.33 -9.97 -12.51
CA VAL A 90 4.64 -9.50 -13.88
C VAL A 90 6.07 -9.00 -14.00
N VAL A 91 6.52 -8.21 -13.02
CA VAL A 91 7.86 -7.59 -12.99
C VAL A 91 8.91 -8.59 -12.49
N HIS A 92 8.62 -9.32 -11.42
CA HIS A 92 9.54 -10.31 -10.84
C HIS A 92 8.93 -11.73 -10.73
N PRO A 93 8.46 -12.34 -11.83
CA PRO A 93 7.86 -13.68 -11.81
C PRO A 93 8.82 -14.80 -11.36
N GLU A 94 10.13 -14.56 -11.46
CA GLU A 94 11.18 -15.50 -11.10
C GLU A 94 11.52 -15.51 -9.60
N TRP A 95 11.05 -14.52 -8.84
CA TRP A 95 11.34 -14.45 -7.41
C TRP A 95 10.78 -15.67 -6.67
N THR A 96 11.66 -16.30 -5.91
CA THR A 96 11.27 -17.33 -4.94
C THR A 96 10.44 -16.71 -3.82
N LEU A 97 9.75 -17.55 -3.05
CA LEU A 97 8.99 -17.09 -1.88
C LEU A 97 9.87 -16.31 -0.90
N LEU A 98 11.16 -16.68 -0.78
CA LEU A 98 12.11 -16.00 0.10
C LEU A 98 12.43 -14.57 -0.36
N GLU A 99 12.58 -14.36 -1.66
CA GLU A 99 12.87 -13.04 -2.24
C GLU A 99 11.62 -12.15 -2.20
N GLY A 100 10.46 -12.70 -2.59
CA GLY A 100 9.18 -11.98 -2.63
C GLY A 100 8.46 -11.88 -1.29
N GLN A 101 8.98 -12.46 -0.20
CA GLN A 101 8.23 -12.61 1.07
C GLN A 101 7.67 -11.29 1.58
N PHE A 102 8.41 -10.18 1.43
CA PHE A 102 7.96 -8.88 1.91
C PHE A 102 6.79 -8.34 1.09
N GLY A 103 6.84 -8.48 -0.24
CA GLY A 103 5.73 -8.12 -1.12
C GLY A 103 4.48 -8.93 -0.83
N TRP A 104 4.63 -10.25 -0.62
CA TRP A 104 3.52 -11.13 -0.23
C TRP A 104 2.94 -10.78 1.15
N LEU A 105 3.78 -10.46 2.14
CA LEU A 105 3.33 -10.02 3.46
C LEU A 105 2.54 -8.71 3.39
N LEU A 106 3.03 -7.72 2.62
CA LEU A 106 2.29 -6.48 2.38
C LEU A 106 0.95 -6.77 1.69
N LEU A 107 0.92 -7.64 0.68
CA LEU A 107 -0.31 -8.04 -0.01
C LEU A 107 -1.33 -8.64 0.97
N ILE A 108 -0.89 -9.54 1.85
CA ILE A 108 -1.74 -10.15 2.90
C ILE A 108 -2.26 -9.08 3.86
N MET A 109 -1.40 -8.16 4.32
CA MET A 109 -1.79 -7.11 5.25
C MET A 109 -2.82 -6.15 4.63
N PHE A 110 -2.58 -5.64 3.42
CA PHE A 110 -3.51 -4.73 2.75
C PHE A 110 -4.80 -5.41 2.30
N THR A 111 -4.77 -6.69 1.97
CA THR A 111 -5.98 -7.49 1.73
C THR A 111 -6.79 -7.64 3.03
N SER A 112 -6.11 -7.87 4.15
CA SER A 112 -6.75 -7.94 5.46
C SER A 112 -7.42 -6.60 5.83
N ILE A 113 -6.76 -5.47 5.55
CA ILE A 113 -7.34 -4.13 5.74
C ILE A 113 -8.53 -3.89 4.81
N LEU A 114 -8.45 -4.32 3.55
CA LEU A 114 -9.55 -4.22 2.59
C LEU A 114 -10.80 -4.96 3.07
N ILE A 115 -10.63 -6.21 3.56
CA ILE A 115 -11.71 -7.05 4.06
C ILE A 115 -12.27 -6.48 5.37
N ALA A 116 -11.41 -6.24 6.37
CA ALA A 116 -11.81 -5.75 7.68
C ALA A 116 -12.38 -4.32 7.64
N GLY A 117 -11.93 -3.52 6.67
CA GLY A 117 -12.32 -2.12 6.51
C GLY A 117 -11.59 -1.16 7.46
N PRO A 118 -12.05 0.09 7.55
CA PRO A 118 -11.31 1.17 8.20
C PRO A 118 -11.21 1.08 9.73
N GLY A 119 -12.07 0.29 10.40
CA GLY A 119 -12.19 0.25 11.87
C GLY A 119 -12.91 1.47 12.46
N ARG A 120 -13.27 1.43 13.76
CA ARG A 120 -14.01 2.55 14.40
C ARG A 120 -13.14 3.78 14.66
N LEU A 121 -11.82 3.62 14.77
CA LEU A 121 -10.85 4.70 15.00
C LEU A 121 -10.46 5.44 13.69
N ALA A 122 -11.21 5.23 12.61
CA ALA A 122 -11.04 5.93 11.35
C ALA A 122 -11.67 7.33 11.37
N LEU A 123 -11.05 8.31 10.71
CA LEU A 123 -11.60 9.66 10.61
C LEU A 123 -12.90 9.69 9.80
N GLU A 124 -13.03 8.85 8.77
CA GLU A 124 -14.25 8.75 7.93
C GLU A 124 -15.52 8.47 8.75
N LYS A 125 -15.41 7.64 9.80
CA LYS A 125 -16.54 7.25 10.65
C LYS A 125 -16.97 8.34 11.65
N LYS A 126 -16.16 9.39 11.84
CA LYS A 126 -16.52 10.56 12.66
C LYS A 126 -17.13 11.69 11.84
N ALA A 127 -17.08 11.61 10.51
CA ALA A 127 -17.52 12.65 9.59
C ALA A 127 -18.93 12.43 9.01
N GLY A 128 -19.62 11.36 9.43
CA GLY A 128 -21.03 11.07 9.11
C GLY A 128 -21.78 10.62 10.34
#